data_AF-A0A9K3IBU1-F1
#
_entry.id   AF-A0A9K3IBU1-F1
#
_cell.length_a   1.000
_cell.length_b   1.000
_cell.length_c   1.000
_cell.angle_alpha   90.00
_cell.angle_beta   90.00
_cell.angle_gamma   90.00
#
_symmetry.space_group_name_H-M   'P 1'
#
loop_
_entity.id
_entity.type
_entity.pdbx_description
1 polymer ?
#
loop_
_entity_poly.entity_id
_entity_poly.type
_entity_poly.pdbx_seq_one_letter_code
_entity_poly.pdbx_strand_id
1 'polypeptide(L)'
;MSKWLKLCGICNKRKSNAKLIKLGSRISIPREQDFRQHGALPEVQDQGHIPTCWAFGPLAAIEAAYQLITGKLLKFSEQEIVNHYWSAASKREKRLMRNIGYYSELTFEYLISKGKISLAADYPYKTAFGKCKRLDARKLVDPLVRGYIQVPNDEVALQIAVATQPVTVALEIDEVYNNYNPEVYSYIS
;
A
#
# COMPACT_ATOMS: atom_id res chain seq x y z
N MET A 1 -14.31 -25.71 -0.15
CA MET A 1 -12.92 -25.82 0.33
C MET A 1 -11.96 -25.94 -0.85
N SER A 2 -11.94 -24.90 -1.67
CA SER A 2 -11.52 -24.93 -3.07
C SER A 2 -10.18 -24.25 -3.27
N LYS A 3 -9.25 -25.00 -3.90
CA LYS A 3 -8.27 -24.57 -4.93
C LYS A 3 -7.26 -23.41 -4.66
N TRP A 4 -7.42 -22.61 -3.62
CA TRP A 4 -6.58 -21.41 -3.36
C TRP A 4 -5.21 -21.71 -2.73
N LEU A 5 -5.04 -22.87 -2.07
CA LEU A 5 -3.79 -23.23 -1.38
C LEU A 5 -2.65 -23.66 -2.31
N LYS A 6 -2.88 -23.83 -3.62
CA LYS A 6 -1.89 -24.42 -4.56
C LYS A 6 -1.17 -23.44 -5.49
N LEU A 7 -1.46 -22.13 -5.44
CA LEU A 7 -0.80 -21.13 -6.30
C LEU A 7 0.20 -20.22 -5.58
N CYS A 8 0.31 -20.30 -4.25
CA CYS A 8 1.42 -19.70 -3.49
C CYS A 8 2.68 -20.57 -3.62
N GLY A 9 3.28 -20.57 -4.81
CA GLY A 9 4.62 -21.09 -5.07
C GLY A 9 5.67 -20.21 -4.40
N ILE A 10 5.89 -20.52 -3.12
CA ILE A 10 6.93 -20.13 -2.14
C ILE A 10 6.22 -19.81 -0.81
N CYS A 11 5.64 -20.85 -0.20
CA CYS A 11 5.47 -20.90 1.24
C CYS A 11 6.86 -21.14 1.85
N ASN A 12 7.69 -20.10 1.93
CA ASN A 12 8.92 -20.17 2.70
C ASN A 12 8.60 -19.66 4.10
N LYS A 13 8.81 -20.54 5.09
CA LYS A 13 8.71 -20.26 6.51
C LYS A 13 9.75 -19.20 6.91
N ARG A 14 9.56 -17.94 6.56
CA ARG A 14 10.21 -16.84 7.26
C ARG A 14 9.37 -16.56 8.49
N LYS A 15 9.93 -16.84 9.67
CA LYS A 15 9.31 -16.47 10.95
C LYS A 15 8.98 -14.98 10.87
N SER A 16 7.71 -14.64 10.78
CA SER A 16 7.25 -13.28 10.96
C SER A 16 7.53 -12.91 12.41
N ASN A 17 8.35 -11.88 12.62
CA ASN A 17 8.38 -11.17 13.90
C ASN A 17 7.18 -10.21 13.99
N ALA A 18 6.03 -10.61 13.44
CA ALA A 18 4.80 -9.85 13.55
C ALA A 18 4.32 -9.98 15.00
N LYS A 19 4.36 -8.85 15.72
CA LYS A 19 3.88 -8.78 17.09
C LYS A 19 2.35 -8.85 17.04
N LEU A 20 1.79 -10.01 17.37
CA LEU A 20 0.34 -10.17 17.55
C LEU A 20 -0.13 -9.19 18.64
N ILE A 21 -1.03 -8.29 18.29
CA ILE A 21 -1.65 -7.39 19.28
C ILE A 21 -2.54 -8.25 20.17
N LYS A 22 -2.19 -8.36 21.46
CA LYS A 22 -3.08 -8.92 22.48
C LYS A 22 -4.16 -7.86 22.75
N LEU A 23 -5.37 -8.09 22.27
CA LEU A 23 -6.49 -7.17 22.47
C LEU A 23 -6.81 -7.04 23.97
N GLY A 24 -6.52 -5.86 24.53
CA GLY A 24 -7.09 -5.42 25.80
C GLY A 24 -8.53 -4.97 25.60
N SER A 25 -9.38 -5.24 26.58
CA SER A 25 -10.80 -4.91 26.60
C SER A 25 -11.04 -3.39 26.50
N ARG A 26 -11.95 -3.01 25.58
CA ARG A 26 -12.52 -1.67 25.29
C ARG A 26 -11.73 -0.77 24.32
N ILE A 27 -11.60 -1.21 23.06
CA ILE A 27 -11.41 -0.27 21.94
C ILE A 27 -12.79 0.29 21.59
N SER A 28 -12.98 1.61 21.71
CA SER A 28 -14.16 2.29 21.19
C SER A 28 -13.98 2.48 19.70
N ILE A 29 -14.75 1.74 18.90
CA ILE A 29 -14.75 1.83 17.44
C ILE A 29 -15.83 2.85 17.07
N PRO A 30 -15.50 3.92 16.31
CA PRO A 30 -16.52 4.86 15.86
C PRO A 30 -17.50 4.15 14.91
N ARG A 31 -18.77 4.56 14.94
CA ARG A 31 -19.80 4.01 14.05
C ARG A 31 -19.50 4.32 12.58
N GLU A 32 -18.89 5.48 12.31
CA GLU A 32 -18.52 5.95 10.98
C GLU A 32 -17.12 6.55 11.06
N GLN A 33 -16.29 6.27 10.05
CA GLN A 33 -14.93 6.79 9.95
C GLN A 33 -14.66 7.22 8.50
N ASP A 34 -14.38 8.50 8.30
CA ASP A 34 -13.97 9.04 7.00
C ASP A 34 -12.74 9.95 7.16
N PHE A 35 -11.59 9.45 6.71
CA PHE A 35 -10.34 10.20 6.77
C PHE A 35 -10.30 11.39 5.81
N ARG A 36 -11.15 11.43 4.77
CA ARG A 36 -11.23 12.56 3.84
C ARG A 36 -11.69 13.84 4.53
N GLN A 37 -12.61 13.71 5.49
CA GLN A 37 -13.15 14.83 6.26
C GLN A 37 -12.07 15.52 7.13
N HIS A 38 -10.96 14.83 7.39
CA HIS A 38 -9.86 15.29 8.23
C HIS A 38 -8.67 15.81 7.40
N GLY A 39 -8.86 15.97 6.08
CA GLY A 39 -7.79 16.32 5.14
C GLY A 39 -6.71 15.25 5.03
N ALA A 40 -7.00 14.03 5.50
CA ALA A 40 -6.01 12.98 5.74
C ALA A 40 -5.81 12.02 4.57
N LEU A 41 -6.31 12.32 3.36
CA LEU A 41 -6.05 11.48 2.19
C LEU A 41 -5.43 12.30 1.05
N PRO A 42 -4.44 11.75 0.33
CA PRO A 42 -3.97 12.32 -0.93
C PRO A 42 -5.11 12.33 -1.97
N GLU A 43 -4.98 13.17 -2.98
CA GLU A 43 -5.86 13.13 -4.14
C GLU A 43 -5.82 11.74 -4.81
N VAL A 44 -6.91 11.36 -5.48
CA VAL A 44 -6.95 10.13 -6.27
C VAL A 44 -5.85 10.15 -7.33
N GLN A 45 -5.07 9.08 -7.39
CA GLN A 45 -3.96 8.92 -8.34
C GLN A 45 -4.30 7.93 -9.43
N ASP A 46 -3.61 8.04 -10.57
CA ASP A 46 -3.74 7.13 -11.70
C ASP A 46 -2.45 6.31 -11.91
N GLN A 47 -2.55 5.00 -11.67
CA GLN A 47 -1.46 4.05 -11.94
C GLN A 47 -1.30 3.72 -13.43
N GLY A 48 -2.24 4.15 -14.27
CA GLY A 48 -2.36 3.80 -15.67
C GLY A 48 -2.49 2.29 -15.91
N HIS A 49 -2.00 1.84 -17.07
CA HIS A 49 -2.19 0.47 -17.54
C HIS A 49 -1.17 -0.55 -17.00
N ILE A 50 -0.25 -0.13 -16.12
CA ILE A 50 0.76 -1.04 -15.55
C ILE A 50 0.34 -1.44 -14.13
N PRO A 51 0.41 -2.74 -13.77
CA PRO A 51 -0.04 -3.24 -12.47
C PRO A 51 0.92 -2.82 -11.34
N THR A 52 0.87 -1.54 -10.97
CA THR A 52 1.68 -0.92 -9.92
C THR A 52 0.86 -0.59 -8.67
N CYS A 53 -0.41 -1.03 -8.59
CA CYS A 53 -1.28 -0.88 -7.42
C CYS A 53 -0.61 -1.22 -6.07
N TRP A 54 0.29 -2.22 -6.08
CA TRP A 54 1.09 -2.65 -4.92
C TRP A 54 1.99 -1.55 -4.33
N ALA A 55 2.35 -0.53 -5.12
CA ALA A 55 3.03 0.67 -4.64
C ALA A 55 2.03 1.76 -4.23
N PHE A 56 0.99 2.01 -5.04
CA PHE A 56 0.03 3.09 -4.82
C PHE A 56 -0.79 2.93 -3.54
N GLY A 57 -1.40 1.77 -3.33
CA GLY A 57 -2.29 1.54 -2.17
C GLY A 57 -1.58 1.73 -0.83
N PRO A 58 -0.46 1.03 -0.57
CA PRO A 58 0.31 1.19 0.66
C PRO A 58 0.88 2.60 0.83
N LEU A 59 1.35 3.23 -0.24
CA LEU A 59 1.91 4.57 -0.15
C LEU A 59 0.85 5.61 0.21
N ALA A 60 -0.35 5.51 -0.35
CA ALA A 60 -1.48 6.37 0.02
C ALA A 60 -1.85 6.23 1.51
N ALA A 61 -1.85 5.00 2.05
CA ALA A 61 -2.09 4.76 3.47
C ALA A 61 -0.98 5.39 4.35
N ILE A 62 0.27 5.38 3.87
CA ILE A 62 1.41 5.99 4.56
C ILE A 62 1.35 7.52 4.52
N GLU A 63 1.02 8.11 3.37
CA GLU A 63 0.81 9.56 3.21
C GLU A 63 -0.30 10.06 4.15
N ALA A 64 -1.37 9.28 4.26
CA ALA A 64 -2.46 9.57 5.17
C ALA A 64 -2.04 9.50 6.65
N ALA A 65 -1.35 8.42 7.04
CA ALA A 65 -0.82 8.29 8.39
C ALA A 65 0.19 9.42 8.72
N TYR A 66 1.01 9.81 7.74
CA TYR A 66 1.93 10.93 7.88
C TYR A 66 1.19 12.26 8.11
N GLN A 67 0.11 12.52 7.37
CA GLN A 67 -0.76 13.68 7.61
C GLN A 67 -1.40 13.64 9.00
N LEU A 68 -1.91 12.49 9.45
CA LEU A 68 -2.49 12.35 10.79
C LEU A 68 -1.48 12.65 11.92
N ILE A 69 -0.21 12.27 11.73
CA ILE A 69 0.85 12.47 12.72
C ILE A 69 1.39 13.91 12.69
N THR A 70 1.59 14.47 11.50
CA THR A 70 2.36 15.72 11.31
C THR A 70 1.51 16.94 10.98
N GLY A 71 0.26 16.73 10.57
CA GLY A 71 -0.61 17.76 9.98
C GLY A 71 -0.20 18.21 8.57
N LYS A 72 0.79 17.56 7.93
CA LYS A 72 1.30 17.94 6.59
C LYS A 72 1.07 16.84 5.56
N LEU A 73 0.48 17.20 4.43
CA LEU A 73 0.14 16.26 3.37
C LEU A 73 1.27 16.30 2.36
N LEU A 74 2.04 15.23 2.33
CA LEU A 74 3.14 15.05 1.37
C LEU A 74 2.78 13.93 0.41
N LYS A 75 3.10 14.16 -0.87
CA LYS A 75 3.02 13.13 -1.91
C LYS A 75 4.39 12.49 -2.11
N PHE A 76 4.53 11.24 -1.72
CA PHE A 76 5.75 10.45 -1.91
C PHE A 76 5.77 9.79 -3.29
N SER A 77 6.96 9.41 -3.77
CA SER A 77 7.11 8.86 -5.12
C SER A 77 6.85 7.36 -5.20
N GLU A 78 5.73 6.96 -5.81
CA GLU A 78 5.50 5.56 -6.20
C GLU A 78 6.56 5.07 -7.18
N GLN A 79 7.01 5.95 -8.08
CA GLN A 79 7.99 5.60 -9.12
C GLN A 79 9.32 5.18 -8.53
N GLU A 80 9.76 5.81 -7.43
CA GLU A 80 11.00 5.45 -6.76
C GLU A 80 10.94 4.00 -6.27
N ILE A 81 9.84 3.61 -5.63
CA ILE A 81 9.59 2.25 -5.15
C ILE A 81 9.53 1.26 -6.31
N VAL A 82 8.72 1.57 -7.34
CA VAL A 82 8.56 0.73 -8.54
C VAL A 82 9.91 0.48 -9.23
N ASN A 83 10.69 1.54 -9.45
CA ASN A 83 11.98 1.42 -10.14
C ASN A 83 13.04 0.75 -9.27
N HIS A 84 12.99 0.91 -7.94
CA HIS A 84 13.89 0.21 -7.04
C HIS A 84 13.73 -1.31 -7.16
N TYR A 85 12.50 -1.81 -6.98
CA TYR A 85 12.22 -3.22 -7.09
C TYR A 85 12.43 -3.74 -8.51
N TRP A 86 12.00 -3.00 -9.53
CA TRP A 86 12.24 -3.40 -10.92
C TRP A 86 13.73 -3.53 -11.26
N SER A 87 14.57 -2.63 -10.75
CA SER A 87 16.01 -2.65 -11.04
C SER A 87 16.71 -3.85 -10.41
N ALA A 88 16.28 -4.26 -9.22
CA ALA A 88 16.81 -5.41 -8.50
C ALA A 88 16.19 -6.76 -8.93
N ALA A 89 15.04 -6.73 -9.61
CA ALA A 89 14.27 -7.92 -9.95
C ALA A 89 14.98 -8.85 -10.96
N SER A 90 14.91 -10.15 -10.66
CA SER A 90 15.24 -11.23 -11.59
C SER A 90 14.28 -11.24 -12.80
N LYS A 91 14.64 -11.99 -13.85
CA LYS A 91 13.76 -12.16 -15.03
C LYS A 91 12.37 -12.71 -14.65
N ARG A 92 12.29 -13.58 -13.64
CA ARG A 92 11.04 -14.17 -13.16
C ARG A 92 10.18 -13.15 -12.44
N GLU A 93 10.77 -12.36 -11.54
CA GLU A 93 10.07 -11.31 -10.81
C GLU A 93 9.57 -10.21 -11.75
N LYS A 94 10.36 -9.81 -12.74
CA LYS A 94 9.94 -8.87 -13.78
C LYS A 94 8.72 -9.36 -14.56
N ARG A 95 8.62 -10.67 -14.81
CA ARG A 95 7.46 -11.27 -15.47
C ARG A 95 6.21 -11.21 -14.57
N LEU A 96 6.37 -11.51 -13.28
CA LEU A 96 5.28 -11.39 -12.30
C LEU A 96 4.78 -9.95 -12.22
N MET A 97 5.69 -9.00 -11.99
CA MET A 97 5.39 -7.56 -11.91
C MET A 97 4.65 -7.04 -13.14
N ARG A 98 4.97 -7.53 -14.34
CA ARG A 98 4.29 -7.09 -15.58
C ARG A 98 2.91 -7.70 -15.77
N ASN A 99 2.67 -8.89 -15.26
CA ASN A 99 1.45 -9.65 -15.57
C ASN A 99 0.39 -9.51 -14.49
N ILE A 100 0.79 -9.56 -13.21
CA ILE A 100 -0.14 -9.65 -12.07
C ILE A 100 0.21 -8.67 -10.95
N GLY A 101 1.21 -7.81 -11.15
CA GLY A 101 1.71 -6.90 -10.11
C GLY A 101 2.64 -7.60 -9.12
N TYR A 102 2.67 -7.10 -7.88
CA TYR A 102 3.59 -7.55 -6.83
C TYR A 102 2.97 -7.40 -5.44
N TYR A 103 3.78 -7.56 -4.39
CA TYR A 103 3.30 -7.57 -3.00
C TYR A 103 3.28 -6.17 -2.38
N SER A 104 2.16 -5.80 -1.76
CA SER A 104 1.96 -4.51 -1.10
C SER A 104 2.91 -4.30 0.10
N GLU A 105 3.29 -5.37 0.80
CA GLU A 105 4.19 -5.33 1.96
C GLU A 105 5.55 -4.71 1.63
N LEU A 106 5.97 -4.83 0.38
CA LEU A 106 7.27 -4.36 -0.10
C LEU A 106 7.40 -2.85 -0.06
N THR A 107 6.29 -2.11 -0.18
CA THR A 107 6.32 -0.66 0.01
C THR A 107 6.73 -0.32 1.45
N PHE A 108 6.19 -1.03 2.44
CA PHE A 108 6.59 -0.82 3.83
C PHE A 108 8.05 -1.27 4.07
N GLU A 109 8.44 -2.45 3.58
CA GLU A 109 9.82 -2.94 3.70
C GLU A 109 10.84 -1.98 3.09
N TYR A 110 10.52 -1.41 1.93
CA TYR A 110 11.34 -0.40 1.28
C TYR A 110 11.52 0.83 2.17
N LEU A 111 10.42 1.40 2.67
CA LEU A 111 10.49 2.64 3.47
C LEU A 111 11.18 2.41 4.82
N ILE A 112 10.97 1.25 5.45
CA ILE A 112 11.66 0.87 6.69
C ILE A 112 13.16 0.72 6.43
N SER A 113 13.55 0.05 5.34
CA SER A 113 14.96 -0.21 5.03
C SER A 113 15.71 1.02 4.53
N LYS A 114 15.07 1.89 3.75
CA LYS A 114 15.68 3.12 3.23
C LYS A 114 15.63 4.28 4.22
N GLY A 115 14.60 4.33 5.06
CA GLY A 115 14.36 5.40 6.04
C GLY A 115 13.99 6.75 5.43
N LYS A 116 14.22 6.97 4.14
CA LYS A 116 13.84 8.18 3.41
C LYS A 116 13.40 7.85 1.99
N ILE A 117 12.52 8.70 1.45
CA ILE A 117 11.96 8.61 0.09
C ILE A 117 11.86 10.02 -0.51
N SER A 118 11.86 10.12 -1.85
CA SER A 118 11.58 11.37 -2.54
C SER A 118 10.09 11.71 -2.59
N LEU A 119 9.82 13.00 -2.79
CA LEU A 119 8.49 13.47 -3.15
C LEU A 119 8.20 13.16 -4.62
N ALA A 120 6.93 12.96 -4.95
CA ALA A 120 6.49 12.72 -6.32
C ALA A 120 6.89 13.87 -7.27
N ALA A 121 7.00 15.11 -6.78
CA ALA A 121 7.47 16.24 -7.58
C ALA A 121 8.94 16.10 -8.04
N ASP A 122 9.81 15.50 -7.21
CA ASP A 122 11.23 15.28 -7.54
C ASP A 122 11.47 13.98 -8.31
N TYR A 123 10.55 13.01 -8.17
CA TYR A 123 10.55 11.75 -8.91
C TYR A 123 9.13 11.40 -9.39
N PRO A 124 8.68 12.03 -10.50
CA PRO A 124 7.32 11.86 -11.00
C PRO A 124 7.03 10.44 -11.45
N TYR A 125 5.77 10.05 -11.27
CA TYR A 125 5.26 8.80 -11.79
C TYR A 125 5.33 8.76 -13.32
N LYS A 126 5.75 7.61 -13.82
CA LYS A 126 5.74 7.24 -15.23
C LYS A 126 5.03 5.91 -15.28
N THR A 127 4.05 5.80 -16.17
CA THR A 127 3.36 4.54 -16.47
C THR A 127 4.30 3.59 -17.23
N ALA A 128 5.44 3.24 -16.62
CA ALA A 128 6.53 2.45 -17.13
C ALA A 128 7.43 1.94 -15.99
N PHE A 129 7.93 0.72 -16.13
CA PHE A 129 9.05 0.24 -15.32
C PHE A 129 10.37 0.82 -15.82
N GLY A 130 11.19 1.35 -14.92
CA GLY A 130 12.44 2.03 -15.25
C GLY A 130 13.60 1.66 -14.34
N LYS A 131 14.77 2.21 -14.68
CA LYS A 131 15.96 2.11 -13.82
C LYS A 131 15.83 3.05 -12.62
N CYS A 132 16.39 2.63 -11.48
CA CYS A 132 16.51 3.49 -10.32
C CYS A 132 17.38 4.71 -10.67
N LYS A 133 16.90 5.90 -10.27
CA LYS A 133 17.59 7.18 -10.47
C LYS A 133 18.36 7.51 -9.19
N ARG A 134 19.56 8.06 -9.33
CA ARG A 134 20.28 8.64 -8.18
C ARG A 134 19.62 9.96 -7.80
N LEU A 135 19.23 10.08 -6.53
CA LEU A 135 18.56 11.27 -5.99
C LEU A 135 19.49 12.06 -5.08
N ASP A 136 19.25 13.37 -4.98
CA ASP A 136 19.92 14.22 -4.00
C ASP A 136 19.37 13.89 -2.61
N ALA A 137 20.22 13.36 -1.73
CA ALA A 137 19.84 12.94 -0.38
C ALA A 137 19.24 14.09 0.46
N ARG A 138 19.55 15.35 0.11
CA ARG A 138 18.99 16.55 0.79
C ARG A 138 17.51 16.77 0.49
N LYS A 139 16.99 16.18 -0.59
CA LYS A 139 15.58 16.27 -1.00
C LYS A 139 14.72 15.11 -0.50
N LEU A 140 15.34 14.11 0.15
CA LEU A 140 14.61 12.95 0.64
C LEU A 140 14.00 13.23 2.02
N VAL A 141 12.78 12.76 2.22
CA VAL A 141 11.98 12.96 3.43
C VAL A 141 11.85 11.64 4.19
N ASP A 142 11.87 11.69 5.52
CA ASP A 142 11.53 10.53 6.36
C ASP A 142 10.00 10.36 6.39
N PRO A 143 9.46 9.25 5.85
CA PRO A 143 8.01 9.00 5.80
C PRO A 143 7.44 8.55 7.15
N LEU A 144 8.25 8.50 8.22
CA LEU A 144 7.89 8.07 9.57
C LEU A 144 7.41 6.61 9.67
N VAL A 145 7.70 5.78 8.66
CA VAL A 145 7.40 4.35 8.69
C VAL A 145 8.44 3.62 9.55
N ARG A 146 7.98 2.94 10.59
CA ARG A 146 8.83 2.15 11.51
C ARG A 146 8.51 0.66 11.52
N GLY A 147 7.38 0.27 10.94
CA GLY A 147 6.87 -1.08 10.91
C GLY A 147 5.54 -1.16 10.18
N TYR A 148 5.04 -2.37 9.99
CA TYR A 148 3.69 -2.65 9.51
C TYR A 148 3.13 -3.87 10.24
N ILE A 149 1.81 -3.99 10.25
CA ILE A 149 1.09 -5.11 10.84
C ILE A 149 0.19 -5.69 9.76
N GLN A 150 0.23 -7.01 9.59
CA GLN A 150 -0.77 -7.71 8.78
C GLN A 150 -2.05 -7.85 9.62
N VAL A 151 -3.10 -7.18 9.17
CA VAL A 151 -4.44 -7.34 9.75
C VAL A 151 -4.93 -8.75 9.40
N PRO A 152 -5.45 -9.52 10.39
CA PRO A 152 -6.11 -10.80 10.11
C PRO A 152 -7.20 -10.63 9.05
N ASN A 153 -7.46 -11.69 8.28
CA ASN A 153 -8.57 -11.71 7.32
C ASN A 153 -9.91 -11.89 8.06
N ASP A 154 -10.30 -10.84 8.79
CA ASP A 154 -11.45 -10.76 9.68
C ASP A 154 -11.97 -9.32 9.67
N GLU A 155 -13.25 -9.14 9.40
CA GLU A 155 -13.84 -7.80 9.25
C GLU A 155 -13.81 -6.99 10.55
N VAL A 156 -13.94 -7.64 11.70
CA VAL A 156 -13.85 -6.95 13.00
C VAL A 156 -12.42 -6.45 13.23
N ALA A 157 -11.42 -7.27 12.91
CA ALA A 157 -10.02 -6.85 12.96
C ALA A 157 -9.73 -5.70 11.98
N LEU A 158 -10.34 -5.72 10.79
CA LEU A 158 -10.22 -4.62 9.82
C LEU A 158 -10.90 -3.34 10.32
N GLN A 159 -12.10 -3.43 10.88
CA GLN A 159 -12.80 -2.28 11.49
C GLN A 159 -11.96 -1.64 12.60
N ILE A 160 -11.34 -2.45 13.46
CA ILE A 160 -10.44 -1.96 14.50
C ILE A 160 -9.22 -1.24 13.91
N ALA A 161 -8.63 -1.79 12.85
CA ALA A 161 -7.48 -1.18 12.19
C ALA A 161 -7.85 0.17 11.54
N VAL A 162 -8.98 0.20 10.82
CA VAL A 162 -9.49 1.40 10.14
C VAL A 162 -9.91 2.49 11.12
N ALA A 163 -10.34 2.15 12.34
CA ALA A 163 -10.62 3.13 13.38
C ALA A 163 -9.40 3.97 13.80
N THR A 164 -8.18 3.50 13.48
CA THR A 164 -6.93 4.18 13.88
C THR A 164 -6.30 4.96 12.72
N GLN A 165 -6.22 4.37 11.53
CA GLN A 165 -5.59 4.98 10.35
C GLN A 165 -6.05 4.26 9.07
N PRO A 166 -5.84 4.85 7.88
CA PRO A 166 -6.08 4.14 6.62
C PRO A 166 -5.28 2.84 6.49
N VAL A 167 -5.93 1.83 5.93
CA VAL A 167 -5.40 0.47 5.75
C VAL A 167 -5.34 0.17 4.25
N THR A 168 -4.24 -0.41 3.79
CA THR A 168 -4.15 -0.94 2.42
C THR A 168 -4.73 -2.34 2.37
N VAL A 169 -5.57 -2.61 1.37
CA VAL A 169 -6.17 -3.92 1.11
C VAL A 169 -5.90 -4.35 -0.33
N ALA A 170 -5.91 -5.66 -0.58
CA ALA A 170 -5.91 -6.20 -1.93
C ALA A 170 -7.32 -6.72 -2.23
N LEU A 171 -7.86 -6.34 -3.39
CA LEU A 171 -9.18 -6.75 -3.85
C LEU A 171 -9.03 -7.46 -5.19
N GLU A 172 -9.83 -8.51 -5.40
CA GLU A 172 -10.01 -9.10 -6.72
C GLU A 172 -11.00 -8.22 -7.49
N ILE A 173 -10.57 -7.72 -8.64
CA ILE A 173 -11.36 -6.85 -9.51
C ILE A 173 -11.89 -7.72 -10.63
N ASP A 174 -13.21 -7.83 -10.72
CA ASP A 174 -13.91 -8.51 -11.81
C ASP A 174 -14.44 -7.50 -12.85
N GLU A 175 -15.11 -8.00 -13.88
CA GLU A 175 -15.66 -7.19 -14.96
C GLU A 175 -16.77 -6.23 -14.50
N VAL A 176 -17.46 -6.56 -13.42
CA VAL A 176 -18.48 -5.69 -12.80
C VAL A 176 -17.80 -4.50 -12.15
N TYR A 177 -16.71 -4.74 -11.43
CA TYR A 177 -15.93 -3.67 -10.81
C TYR A 177 -15.21 -2.78 -11.83
N ASN A 178 -14.80 -3.31 -12.99
CA ASN A 178 -14.19 -2.51 -14.07
C ASN A 178 -15.14 -1.44 -14.63
N ASN A 179 -16.45 -1.66 -14.53
CA ASN A 179 -17.50 -0.72 -14.93
C ASN A 179 -18.22 -0.12 -13.73
N TYR A 180 -17.61 -0.19 -12.54
CA TYR A 180 -18.23 0.30 -11.31
C TYR A 180 -18.55 1.79 -11.44
N ASN A 181 -19.84 2.08 -11.48
CA ASN A 181 -20.38 3.42 -11.29
C ASN A 181 -21.01 3.47 -9.89
N PRO A 182 -20.55 4.34 -8.98
CA PRO A 182 -21.10 4.46 -7.63
C PRO A 182 -22.58 4.88 -7.61
N GLU A 183 -23.12 5.42 -8.71
CA GLU A 183 -24.55 5.71 -8.86
C GLU A 183 -25.40 4.47 -9.21
N VAL A 184 -24.77 3.37 -9.66
CA VAL A 184 -25.44 2.16 -10.17
C VAL A 184 -25.19 0.94 -9.27
N TYR A 185 -24.06 0.90 -8.55
CA TYR A 185 -23.67 -0.26 -7.75
C TYR A 185 -23.55 0.08 -6.26
N SER A 186 -24.53 -0.37 -5.47
CA SER A 186 -24.55 -0.28 -4.01
C SER A 186 -24.45 -1.66 -3.37
N TYR A 187 -23.37 -2.41 -3.58
CA TYR A 187 -23.14 -3.62 -2.79
C TYR A 187 -21.66 -3.83 -2.48
N ILE A 188 -21.33 -3.69 -1.20
CA ILE A 188 -20.30 -4.50 -0.55
C ILE A 188 -20.98 -5.02 0.72
N SER A 189 -21.42 -6.27 0.67
CA SER A 189 -21.81 -7.07 1.85
C SER A 189 -20.63 -7.90 2.29
#